data_AF-A0A228HXJ7-F1
#
_entry.id   AF-A0A228HXJ7-F1
#
_cell.length_a   1.000
_cell.length_b   1.000
_cell.length_c   1.000
_cell.angle_alpha   90.00
_cell.angle_beta   90.00
_cell.angle_gamma   90.00
#
_symmetry.space_group_name_H-M   'P 1'
#
loop_
_entity.id
_entity.type
_entity.pdbx_description
1 polymer ?
#
loop_
_entity_poly.entity_id
_entity_poly.type
_entity_poly.pdbx_seq_one_letter_code
_entity_poly.pdbx_strand_id
1 'polypeptide(L)'
;MLLPPSRTSPLVQPLLEYVGFPDKFDFVDIQLRRCLEPGQMNRARRVTLHLAIEGVHADSRIAQALAPLSVDNIGLFCTPIVNLFEHAGVKSSRGETVAEYPLVPKPNRPDMRGIYSIDAVRDPTDGTVIAPLNAWGVGKGERFWLARHDPYAATHHPGRETSLVLLRADGTAATKMPLQLAVDLTCTNRDWPSRMRIGSSKGDLKNENDQVPCKITLLKQPTPTYSASRETEALWRVIALTTANLTQLTREGWPDFVKLMRQLAPNDRRAEHVGALSFVKRNVVERLLAIKPHSALVRGFEIVMAADESAFVENSMGTLIRLLDGYLSRYAPANGFTQLVVLSKNDGSVIVRCPLRPGLAPLL
;
A
#
# COMPACT_ATOMS: atom_id res chain seq x y z
N MET A 1 -3.80 -7.72 -4.94
CA MET A 1 -3.20 -6.39 -4.65
C MET A 1 -4.26 -5.59 -3.92
N LEU A 2 -3.97 -4.98 -2.75
CA LEU A 2 -5.02 -4.36 -1.92
C LEU A 2 -5.37 -2.94 -2.38
N LEU A 3 -4.39 -2.21 -2.91
CA LEU A 3 -4.57 -0.91 -3.52
C LEU A 3 -4.24 -1.00 -5.02
N PRO A 4 -4.84 -0.16 -5.87
CA PRO A 4 -4.45 -0.10 -7.28
C PRO A 4 -2.94 0.16 -7.41
N PRO A 5 -2.25 -0.51 -8.36
CA PRO A 5 -0.81 -0.36 -8.53
C PRO A 5 -0.45 1.11 -8.84
N SER A 6 0.46 1.67 -8.06
CA SER A 6 1.03 2.99 -8.32
C SER A 6 1.83 2.92 -9.61
N ARG A 7 1.43 3.72 -10.60
CA ARG A 7 2.14 3.83 -11.88
C ARG A 7 3.47 4.58 -11.76
N THR A 8 3.67 5.30 -10.66
CA THR A 8 4.77 6.27 -10.48
C THR A 8 5.78 5.89 -9.39
N SER A 9 5.44 5.00 -8.44
CA SER A 9 6.36 4.64 -7.34
C SER A 9 6.17 3.20 -6.82
N PRO A 10 6.49 2.19 -7.64
CA PRO A 10 6.24 0.78 -7.31
C PRO A 10 7.03 0.29 -6.08
N LEU A 11 8.08 1.00 -5.68
CA LEU A 11 8.95 0.64 -4.54
C LEU A 11 8.48 1.23 -3.20
N VAL A 12 7.58 2.22 -3.21
CA VAL A 12 7.06 2.84 -1.98
C VAL A 12 5.78 2.16 -1.52
N GLN A 13 4.89 1.85 -2.45
CA GLN A 13 3.59 1.26 -2.14
C GLN A 13 3.67 -0.04 -1.32
N PRO A 14 4.56 -1.02 -1.63
CA PRO A 14 4.66 -2.25 -0.84
C PRO A 14 5.04 -1.98 0.62
N LEU A 15 5.90 -0.98 0.86
CA LEU A 15 6.27 -0.59 2.21
C LEU A 15 5.06 0.03 2.94
N LEU A 16 4.34 0.96 2.30
CA LEU A 16 3.13 1.56 2.89
C LEU A 16 2.05 0.49 3.19
N GLU A 17 1.87 -0.47 2.29
CA GLU A 17 0.96 -1.59 2.51
C GLU A 17 1.40 -2.47 3.68
N TYR A 18 2.71 -2.65 3.91
CA TYR A 18 3.19 -3.40 5.06
C TYR A 18 2.93 -2.67 6.38
N VAL A 19 3.20 -1.37 6.44
CA VAL A 19 2.97 -0.61 7.67
C VAL A 19 1.46 -0.49 7.97
N GLY A 20 0.61 -0.39 6.94
CA GLY A 20 -0.85 -0.37 7.10
C GLY A 20 -1.48 -1.73 7.37
N PHE A 21 -1.10 -2.73 6.58
CA PHE A 21 -1.75 -4.05 6.48
C PHE A 21 -0.70 -5.17 6.41
N PRO A 22 0.08 -5.40 7.49
CA PRO A 22 1.15 -6.41 7.50
C PRO A 22 0.63 -7.82 7.17
N ASP A 23 -0.58 -8.14 7.62
CA ASP A 23 -1.29 -9.41 7.32
C ASP A 23 -1.38 -9.74 5.82
N LYS A 24 -1.29 -8.73 4.94
CA LYS A 24 -1.24 -8.92 3.48
C LYS A 24 -0.06 -9.80 3.06
N PHE A 25 1.02 -9.80 3.85
CA PHE A 25 2.27 -10.48 3.56
C PHE A 25 2.39 -11.85 4.22
N ASP A 26 1.35 -12.31 4.93
CA ASP A 26 1.31 -13.63 5.58
C ASP A 26 0.80 -14.74 4.63
N PHE A 27 1.00 -14.56 3.32
CA PHE A 27 0.62 -15.52 2.30
C PHE A 27 1.86 -16.20 1.72
N VAL A 28 1.79 -17.51 1.57
CA VAL A 28 2.84 -18.33 0.96
C VAL A 28 2.27 -19.07 -0.23
N ASP A 29 2.82 -18.80 -1.41
CA ASP A 29 2.46 -19.51 -2.63
C ASP A 29 3.31 -20.76 -2.80
N ILE A 30 2.66 -21.92 -2.85
CA ILE A 30 3.30 -23.19 -3.15
C ILE A 30 2.95 -23.59 -4.59
N GLN A 31 3.96 -23.59 -5.46
CA GLN A 31 3.78 -23.94 -6.86
C GLN A 31 3.75 -25.46 -7.06
N LEU A 32 2.63 -26.09 -6.68
CA LEU A 32 2.45 -27.55 -6.73
C LEU A 32 2.76 -28.17 -8.11
N ARG A 33 2.52 -27.43 -9.21
CA ARG A 33 2.86 -27.87 -10.58
C ARG A 33 4.35 -28.14 -10.81
N ARG A 34 5.23 -27.51 -10.01
CA ARG A 34 6.68 -27.76 -10.07
C ARG A 34 7.10 -28.93 -9.18
N CYS A 35 6.24 -29.35 -8.26
CA CYS A 35 6.51 -30.38 -7.27
C CYS A 35 5.86 -31.73 -7.61
N LEU A 36 4.83 -31.73 -8.46
CA LEU A 36 4.03 -32.90 -8.78
C LEU A 36 4.05 -33.17 -10.28
N GLU A 37 4.28 -34.42 -10.65
CA GLU A 37 4.20 -34.86 -12.05
C GLU A 37 2.73 -34.83 -12.54
N PRO A 38 2.48 -34.51 -13.83
CA PRO A 38 1.11 -34.40 -14.37
C PRO A 38 0.25 -35.65 -14.14
N GLY A 39 0.84 -36.84 -14.22
CA GLY A 39 0.14 -38.11 -13.98
C GLY A 39 -0.26 -38.35 -12.53
N GLN A 40 0.46 -37.76 -11.57
CA GLN A 40 0.13 -37.81 -10.14
C GLN A 40 -1.01 -36.85 -9.79
N MET A 41 -1.02 -35.67 -10.44
CA MET A 41 -2.04 -34.62 -10.24
C MET A 41 -3.47 -35.13 -10.52
N ASN A 42 -3.63 -35.95 -11.56
CA ASN A 42 -4.95 -36.43 -12.00
C ASN A 42 -5.53 -37.57 -11.14
N ARG A 43 -4.71 -38.20 -10.28
CA ARG A 43 -5.12 -39.34 -9.43
C ARG A 43 -5.10 -39.04 -7.93
N ALA A 44 -4.37 -38.01 -7.50
CA ALA A 44 -4.23 -37.66 -6.10
C ALA A 44 -5.52 -37.07 -5.53
N ARG A 45 -6.10 -37.73 -4.52
CA ARG A 45 -7.22 -37.18 -3.73
C ARG A 45 -6.76 -36.38 -2.50
N ARG A 46 -5.50 -36.55 -2.11
CA ARG A 46 -4.86 -35.90 -0.97
C ARG A 46 -3.39 -35.66 -1.28
N VAL A 47 -2.92 -34.47 -0.94
CA VAL A 47 -1.49 -34.11 -0.98
C VAL A 47 -1.09 -33.72 0.43
N THR A 48 0.00 -34.31 0.92
CA THR A 48 0.59 -33.94 2.22
C THR A 48 1.90 -33.22 1.94
N LEU A 49 2.02 -31.98 2.40
CA LEU A 49 3.25 -31.21 2.30
C LEU A 49 4.03 -31.32 3.61
N HIS A 50 5.24 -31.88 3.53
CA HIS A 50 6.17 -31.89 4.65
C HIS A 50 7.17 -30.75 4.48
N LEU A 51 7.10 -29.75 5.36
CA LEU A 51 8.02 -28.61 5.38
C LEU A 51 9.20 -28.93 6.30
N ALA A 52 10.33 -29.32 5.72
CA ALA A 52 11.58 -29.50 6.47
C ALA A 52 12.30 -28.14 6.58
N ILE A 53 12.62 -27.73 7.81
CA ILE A 53 13.33 -26.47 8.10
C ILE A 53 14.76 -26.83 8.49
N GLU A 54 15.71 -26.49 7.61
CA GLU A 54 17.14 -26.74 7.81
C GLU A 54 17.79 -25.61 8.62
N GLY A 55 18.90 -25.90 9.30
CA GLY A 55 19.72 -24.90 9.98
C GLY A 55 19.14 -24.35 11.28
N VAL A 56 18.08 -24.99 11.80
CA VAL A 56 17.43 -24.60 13.06
C VAL A 56 17.72 -25.67 14.11
N HIS A 57 18.48 -25.31 15.14
CA HIS A 57 18.71 -26.19 16.29
C HIS A 57 17.40 -26.38 17.07
N ALA A 58 17.16 -27.59 17.60
CA ALA A 58 15.91 -27.92 18.29
C ALA A 58 15.62 -27.01 19.50
N ASP A 59 16.67 -26.58 20.22
CA ASP A 59 16.55 -25.67 21.37
C ASP A 59 16.61 -24.18 20.99
N SER A 60 16.65 -23.85 19.70
CA SER A 60 16.69 -22.45 19.27
C SER A 60 15.34 -21.75 19.50
N ARG A 61 15.38 -20.43 19.67
CA ARG A 61 14.15 -19.60 19.72
C ARG A 61 13.26 -19.80 18.51
N ILE A 62 13.85 -20.02 17.33
CA ILE A 62 13.11 -20.27 16.08
C ILE A 62 12.33 -21.59 16.17
N ALA A 63 12.97 -22.67 16.64
CA ALA A 63 12.28 -23.95 16.84
C ALA A 63 11.14 -23.84 17.86
N GLN A 64 11.36 -23.12 18.96
CA GLN A 64 10.33 -22.88 19.99
C GLN A 64 9.13 -22.08 19.43
N ALA A 65 9.39 -21.07 18.60
CA ALA A 65 8.34 -20.29 17.94
C ALA A 65 7.52 -21.10 16.93
N LEU A 66 8.12 -22.13 16.34
CA LEU A 66 7.47 -23.03 15.38
C LEU A 66 6.76 -24.21 16.04
N ALA A 67 7.08 -24.55 17.29
CA ALA A 67 6.50 -25.65 18.03
C ALA A 67 4.94 -25.65 18.10
N PRO A 68 4.24 -24.51 18.27
CA PRO A 68 2.78 -24.49 18.30
C PRO A 68 2.12 -24.56 16.90
N LEU A 69 2.89 -24.59 15.81
CA LEU A 69 2.34 -24.57 14.45
C LEU A 69 1.51 -25.84 14.17
N SER A 70 0.26 -25.63 13.80
CA SER A 70 -0.72 -26.67 13.51
C SER A 70 -1.58 -26.33 12.28
N VAL A 71 -2.49 -27.23 11.92
CA VAL A 71 -3.44 -27.00 10.82
C VAL A 71 -4.35 -25.80 11.07
N ASP A 72 -4.63 -25.47 12.34
CA ASP A 72 -5.48 -24.32 12.71
C ASP A 72 -4.79 -22.97 12.45
N ASN A 73 -3.48 -22.98 12.21
CA ASN A 73 -2.70 -21.79 11.88
C ASN A 73 -2.62 -21.54 10.36
N ILE A 74 -3.18 -22.43 9.52
CA ILE A 74 -3.09 -22.35 8.07
C ILE A 74 -4.49 -22.23 7.46
N GLY A 75 -4.81 -21.04 6.97
CA GLY A 75 -6.04 -20.79 6.21
C GLY A 75 -5.84 -21.06 4.72
N LEU A 76 -6.67 -21.94 4.14
CA LEU A 76 -6.78 -22.11 2.69
C LEU A 76 -7.95 -21.29 2.13
N PHE A 77 -7.87 -20.91 0.85
CA PHE A 77 -8.90 -20.12 0.15
C PHE A 77 -9.20 -18.77 0.82
N CYS A 78 -8.20 -18.21 1.49
CA CYS A 78 -8.27 -16.89 2.09
C CYS A 78 -7.72 -15.85 1.12
N THR A 79 -8.29 -14.65 1.13
CA THR A 79 -7.77 -13.52 0.36
C THR A 79 -8.05 -12.24 1.14
N PRO A 80 -7.11 -11.28 1.17
CA PRO A 80 -7.36 -10.01 1.83
C PRO A 80 -8.35 -9.20 0.96
N ILE A 81 -9.30 -8.52 1.61
CA ILE A 81 -10.32 -7.71 0.94
C ILE A 81 -10.22 -6.25 1.39
N VAL A 82 -10.66 -5.34 0.54
CA VAL A 82 -10.79 -3.90 0.84
C VAL A 82 -12.23 -3.46 0.63
N ASN A 83 -12.68 -2.52 1.46
CA ASN A 83 -14.03 -1.97 1.43
C ASN A 83 -14.12 -0.84 0.39
N LEU A 84 -14.08 -1.21 -0.89
CA LEU A 84 -14.22 -0.31 -2.04
C LEU A 84 -15.25 -0.88 -3.02
N PHE A 85 -16.13 -0.02 -3.54
CA PHE A 85 -17.15 -0.41 -4.52
C PHE A 85 -17.45 0.75 -5.47
N GLU A 86 -17.84 0.42 -6.70
CA GLU A 86 -18.22 1.40 -7.72
C GLU A 86 -19.59 2.01 -7.41
N HIS A 87 -19.71 3.31 -7.67
CA HIS A 87 -20.95 4.06 -7.56
C HIS A 87 -21.07 5.06 -8.71
N ALA A 88 -21.62 4.58 -9.82
CA ALA A 88 -21.76 5.33 -11.05
C ALA A 88 -22.98 6.28 -11.04
N GLY A 89 -22.89 7.36 -11.82
CA GLY A 89 -24.02 8.24 -12.12
C GLY A 89 -24.52 9.09 -10.96
N VAL A 90 -23.65 9.43 -10.00
CA VAL A 90 -23.98 10.36 -8.91
C VAL A 90 -24.25 11.73 -9.51
N LYS A 91 -25.49 12.22 -9.35
CA LYS A 91 -25.88 13.55 -9.81
C LYS A 91 -25.48 14.60 -8.79
N SER A 92 -24.67 15.56 -9.19
CA SER A 92 -24.29 16.70 -8.38
C SER A 92 -24.84 17.98 -9.00
N SER A 93 -25.72 18.67 -8.28
CA SER A 93 -26.27 19.96 -8.72
C SER A 93 -25.35 21.09 -8.30
N ARG A 94 -25.31 22.15 -9.11
CA ARG A 94 -24.55 23.36 -8.80
C ARG A 94 -25.04 23.95 -7.46
N GLY A 95 -24.10 24.23 -6.56
CA GLY A 95 -24.36 24.82 -5.25
C GLY A 95 -24.71 26.30 -5.31
N GLU A 96 -24.96 26.88 -4.13
CA GLU A 96 -25.26 28.31 -3.96
C GLU A 96 -24.03 29.19 -4.22
N THR A 97 -22.83 28.70 -3.89
CA THR A 97 -21.56 29.34 -4.25
C THR A 97 -21.25 29.09 -5.72
N VAL A 98 -20.95 30.16 -6.45
CA VAL A 98 -20.63 30.11 -7.88
C VAL A 98 -19.45 29.15 -8.10
N ALA A 99 -19.63 28.22 -9.04
CA ALA A 99 -18.67 27.19 -9.47
C ALA A 99 -18.51 25.92 -8.62
N GLU A 100 -19.28 25.72 -7.55
CA GLU A 100 -19.17 24.52 -6.71
C GLU A 100 -20.26 23.47 -6.97
N TYR A 101 -19.88 22.20 -6.90
CA TYR A 101 -20.77 21.04 -7.08
C TYR A 101 -20.55 20.05 -5.92
N PRO A 102 -21.39 20.09 -4.87
CA PRO A 102 -21.27 19.18 -3.72
C PRO A 102 -21.42 17.72 -4.13
N LEU A 103 -20.51 16.85 -3.66
CA LEU A 103 -20.55 15.42 -3.91
C LEU A 103 -21.01 14.67 -2.66
N VAL A 104 -22.23 14.15 -2.71
CA VAL A 104 -22.81 13.34 -1.62
C VAL A 104 -23.32 12.03 -2.22
N PRO A 105 -22.54 10.92 -2.14
CA PRO A 105 -22.90 9.65 -2.77
C PRO A 105 -24.24 9.08 -2.28
N LYS A 106 -24.60 9.35 -1.01
CA LYS A 106 -25.85 8.87 -0.41
C LYS A 106 -26.52 9.99 0.39
N PRO A 107 -27.34 10.85 -0.24
CA PRO A 107 -27.93 12.02 0.43
C PRO A 107 -28.77 11.69 1.67
N ASN A 108 -29.45 10.54 1.69
CA ASN A 108 -30.29 10.11 2.83
C ASN A 108 -29.48 9.67 4.07
N ARG A 109 -28.22 9.28 3.88
CA ARG A 109 -27.29 8.83 4.93
C ARG A 109 -25.86 9.25 4.54
N PRO A 110 -25.53 10.56 4.54
CA PRO A 110 -24.24 11.06 4.02
C PRO A 110 -23.04 10.46 4.77
N ASP A 111 -23.20 10.27 6.07
CA ASP A 111 -22.23 9.73 7.01
C ASP A 111 -21.85 8.27 6.73
N MET A 112 -22.71 7.51 6.03
CA MET A 112 -22.44 6.09 5.76
C MET A 112 -21.47 5.84 4.61
N ARG A 113 -21.29 6.80 3.69
CA ARG A 113 -20.43 6.61 2.50
C ARG A 113 -19.30 7.64 2.46
N GLY A 114 -18.10 7.15 2.22
CA GLY A 114 -16.93 7.98 1.89
C GLY A 114 -16.64 7.90 0.40
N ILE A 115 -16.11 8.98 -0.16
CA ILE A 115 -15.57 9.00 -1.53
C ILE A 115 -14.10 8.60 -1.46
N TYR A 116 -13.71 7.54 -2.17
CA TYR A 116 -12.32 7.11 -2.29
C TYR A 116 -11.65 7.78 -3.50
N SER A 117 -12.28 7.70 -4.67
CA SER A 117 -11.83 8.36 -5.90
C SER A 117 -13.00 8.88 -6.71
N ILE A 118 -12.69 9.91 -7.51
CA ILE A 118 -13.57 10.44 -8.54
C ILE A 118 -13.03 9.91 -9.86
N ASP A 119 -13.77 9.00 -10.47
CA ASP A 119 -13.29 8.19 -11.59
C ASP A 119 -13.61 8.85 -12.94
N ALA A 120 -14.79 9.47 -13.04
CA ALA A 120 -15.17 10.28 -14.21
C ALA A 120 -16.14 11.40 -13.82
N VAL A 121 -16.04 12.54 -14.52
CA VAL A 121 -16.97 13.66 -14.42
C VAL A 121 -17.50 13.97 -15.82
N ARG A 122 -18.81 14.06 -15.97
CA ARG A 122 -19.49 14.31 -17.25
C ARG A 122 -20.50 15.44 -17.14
N ASP A 123 -20.60 16.24 -18.20
CA ASP A 123 -21.71 17.16 -18.39
C ASP A 123 -22.89 16.37 -19.00
N PRO A 124 -24.02 16.20 -18.30
CA PRO A 124 -25.16 15.44 -18.80
C PRO A 124 -25.88 16.14 -19.97
N THR A 125 -25.62 17.43 -20.21
CA THR A 125 -26.28 18.20 -21.27
C THR A 125 -25.77 17.81 -22.66
N ASP A 126 -24.47 17.56 -22.78
CA ASP A 126 -23.80 17.24 -24.04
C ASP A 126 -23.02 15.90 -23.99
N GLY A 127 -22.99 15.23 -22.84
CA GLY A 127 -22.28 13.96 -22.64
C GLY A 127 -20.76 14.09 -22.53
N THR A 128 -20.22 15.31 -22.54
CA THR A 128 -18.78 15.56 -22.58
C THR A 128 -18.13 15.11 -21.27
N VAL A 129 -17.06 14.33 -21.38
CA VAL A 129 -16.18 13.99 -20.25
C VAL A 129 -15.29 15.19 -19.94
N ILE A 130 -15.34 15.66 -18.70
CA ILE A 130 -14.51 16.75 -18.20
C ILE A 130 -13.25 16.14 -17.58
N ALA A 131 -12.08 16.59 -18.03
CA ALA A 131 -10.79 16.09 -17.54
C ALA A 131 -10.44 16.72 -16.18
N PRO A 132 -9.67 16.04 -15.31
CA PRO A 132 -9.13 16.66 -14.10
C PRO A 132 -8.07 17.72 -14.44
N LEU A 133 -7.90 18.72 -13.56
CA LEU A 133 -6.94 19.80 -13.76
C LEU A 133 -5.48 19.32 -13.88
N ASN A 134 -5.10 18.24 -13.20
CA ASN A 134 -3.74 17.68 -13.31
C ASN A 134 -3.47 16.99 -14.67
N ALA A 135 -4.47 16.84 -15.54
CA ALA A 135 -4.32 16.36 -16.91
C ALA A 135 -4.16 17.49 -17.95
N TRP A 136 -3.88 18.73 -17.52
CA TRP A 136 -3.83 19.92 -18.37
C TRP A 136 -2.79 19.86 -19.52
N GLY A 137 -1.83 18.93 -19.49
CA GLY A 137 -0.93 18.66 -20.64
C GLY A 137 -1.48 17.71 -21.72
N VAL A 138 -2.59 17.00 -21.44
CA VAL A 138 -3.16 15.94 -22.30
C VAL A 138 -4.62 16.25 -22.68
N GLY A 139 -5.31 17.07 -21.88
CA GLY A 139 -6.73 17.38 -22.08
C GLY A 139 -6.99 18.42 -23.16
N LYS A 140 -7.68 18.01 -24.24
CA LYS A 140 -8.37 18.93 -25.15
C LYS A 140 -9.70 19.35 -24.52
N GLY A 141 -9.73 20.46 -23.79
CA GLY A 141 -10.98 20.97 -23.20
C GLY A 141 -10.84 22.36 -22.57
N GLU A 142 -11.90 23.15 -22.65
CA GLU A 142 -11.99 24.47 -22.00
C GLU A 142 -12.34 24.39 -20.50
N ARG A 143 -12.69 23.19 -20.01
CA ARG A 143 -13.18 22.93 -18.67
C ARG A 143 -12.40 21.78 -18.05
N PHE A 144 -11.90 22.01 -16.84
CA PHE A 144 -11.25 21.03 -16.00
C PHE A 144 -11.93 20.99 -14.64
N TRP A 145 -11.96 19.81 -14.00
CA TRP A 145 -12.46 19.70 -12.64
C TRP A 145 -11.31 19.62 -11.63
N LEU A 146 -11.53 20.20 -10.47
CA LEU A 146 -10.70 20.07 -9.28
C LEU A 146 -11.58 19.62 -8.13
N ALA A 147 -11.17 18.58 -7.42
CA ALA A 147 -11.83 18.16 -6.18
C ALA A 147 -11.36 19.04 -5.03
N ARG A 148 -12.30 19.59 -4.27
CA ARG A 148 -12.06 20.29 -3.02
C ARG A 148 -12.58 19.44 -1.87
N HIS A 149 -11.80 19.40 -0.80
CA HIS A 149 -12.19 18.76 0.45
C HIS A 149 -12.21 19.80 1.57
N ASP A 150 -13.34 19.96 2.23
CA ASP A 150 -13.54 20.86 3.38
C ASP A 150 -13.31 20.08 4.71
N PRO A 151 -12.22 20.35 5.45
CA PRO A 151 -11.94 19.70 6.73
C PRO A 151 -12.96 20.03 7.83
N TYR A 152 -13.57 21.22 7.78
CA TYR A 152 -14.58 21.63 8.76
C TYR A 152 -15.85 20.79 8.57
N ALA A 153 -16.33 20.68 7.33
CA ALA A 153 -17.44 19.81 6.99
C ALA A 153 -17.13 18.32 7.26
N ALA A 154 -15.89 17.85 7.08
CA ALA A 154 -15.53 16.48 7.40
C ALA A 154 -15.74 16.14 8.90
N THR A 155 -15.51 17.12 9.77
CA THR A 155 -15.68 16.97 11.23
C THR A 155 -17.14 17.14 11.66
N HIS A 156 -17.84 18.16 11.15
CA HIS A 156 -19.18 18.54 11.63
C HIS A 156 -20.34 17.95 10.80
N HIS A 157 -20.07 17.61 9.53
CA HIS A 157 -21.04 17.13 8.55
C HIS A 157 -20.47 15.98 7.69
N PRO A 158 -20.06 14.85 8.32
CA PRO A 158 -19.46 13.73 7.61
C PRO A 158 -20.39 13.24 6.48
N GLY A 159 -19.83 13.10 5.28
CA GLY A 159 -20.56 12.81 4.05
C GLY A 159 -20.68 13.97 3.09
N ARG A 160 -20.37 15.20 3.53
CA ARG A 160 -20.57 16.45 2.78
C ARG A 160 -19.29 17.27 2.60
N GLU A 161 -18.15 16.65 2.89
CA GLU A 161 -16.83 17.30 2.86
C GLU A 161 -16.26 17.50 1.45
N THR A 162 -16.80 16.84 0.42
CA THR A 162 -16.21 16.86 -0.93
C THR A 162 -17.10 17.64 -1.89
N SER A 163 -16.49 18.54 -2.66
CA SER A 163 -17.12 19.23 -3.79
C SER A 163 -16.20 19.25 -5.01
N LEU A 164 -16.78 19.43 -6.20
CA LEU A 164 -16.05 19.71 -7.42
C LEU A 164 -16.12 21.20 -7.74
N VAL A 165 -15.03 21.72 -8.30
CA VAL A 165 -14.97 23.06 -8.89
C VAL A 165 -14.60 22.93 -10.35
N LEU A 166 -15.29 23.66 -11.23
CA LEU A 166 -14.97 23.73 -12.66
C LEU A 166 -14.12 24.96 -12.97
N LEU A 167 -12.93 24.71 -13.48
CA LEU A 167 -11.92 25.71 -13.79
C LEU A 167 -11.55 25.65 -15.27
N ARG A 168 -10.98 26.74 -15.77
CA ARG A 168 -10.23 26.75 -17.02
C ARG A 168 -8.79 26.31 -16.76
N ALA A 169 -8.08 26.10 -17.87
CA ALA A 169 -6.64 25.95 -17.93
C ALA A 169 -5.91 26.93 -16.98
N ASP A 170 -6.10 28.23 -17.15
CA ASP A 170 -5.45 29.30 -16.37
C ASP A 170 -5.85 29.38 -14.87
N GLY A 171 -6.66 28.44 -14.36
CA GLY A 171 -7.13 28.40 -12.98
C GLY A 171 -8.30 29.36 -12.70
N THR A 172 -8.80 30.08 -13.71
CA THR A 172 -10.02 30.90 -13.56
C THR A 172 -11.29 30.05 -13.63
N ALA A 173 -12.42 30.60 -13.19
CA ALA A 173 -13.70 29.91 -13.27
C ALA A 173 -14.09 29.57 -14.73
N ALA A 174 -14.61 28.36 -14.96
CA ALA A 174 -15.07 27.94 -16.28
C ALA A 174 -16.19 28.84 -16.83
N THR A 175 -16.19 29.14 -18.14
CA THR A 175 -17.22 29.99 -18.77
C THR A 175 -18.60 29.34 -18.76
N LYS A 176 -18.66 28.04 -19.09
CA LYS A 176 -19.89 27.26 -19.20
C LYS A 176 -19.98 26.32 -18.00
N MET A 177 -20.90 26.62 -17.09
CA MET A 177 -21.18 25.82 -15.90
C MET A 177 -22.55 25.13 -16.02
N PRO A 178 -22.59 23.81 -16.24
CA PRO A 178 -23.87 23.09 -16.31
C PRO A 178 -24.62 23.17 -14.96
N LEU A 179 -25.94 22.97 -14.99
CA LEU A 179 -26.72 22.94 -13.76
C LEU A 179 -26.44 21.69 -12.91
N GLN A 180 -26.05 20.59 -13.57
CA GLN A 180 -25.75 19.31 -12.95
C GLN A 180 -24.52 18.67 -13.59
N LEU A 181 -23.81 17.87 -12.81
CA LEU A 181 -22.77 16.96 -13.26
C LEU A 181 -23.18 15.52 -12.98
N ALA A 182 -22.83 14.62 -13.89
CA ALA A 182 -22.88 13.18 -13.64
C ALA A 182 -21.47 12.71 -13.28
N VAL A 183 -21.34 12.06 -12.13
CA VAL A 183 -20.05 11.70 -11.55
C VAL A 183 -20.01 10.21 -11.23
N ASP A 184 -18.98 9.54 -11.71
CA ASP A 184 -18.69 8.15 -11.37
C ASP A 184 -17.65 8.13 -10.25
N LEU A 185 -17.96 7.43 -9.16
CA LEU A 185 -17.17 7.42 -7.94
C LEU A 185 -16.80 5.99 -7.54
N THR A 186 -15.62 5.83 -6.96
CA THR A 186 -15.32 4.68 -6.11
C THR A 186 -15.58 5.10 -4.68
N CYS A 187 -16.43 4.35 -3.97
CA CYS A 187 -16.91 4.66 -2.63
C CYS A 187 -16.46 3.62 -1.62
N THR A 188 -16.52 4.00 -0.34
CA THR A 188 -16.28 3.12 0.81
C THR A 188 -17.40 3.28 1.84
N ASN A 189 -17.58 2.30 2.73
CA ASN A 189 -18.52 2.37 3.85
C ASN A 189 -17.93 3.03 5.12
N ARG A 190 -16.84 3.81 5.00
CA ARG A 190 -16.10 4.43 6.11
C ARG A 190 -15.77 3.41 7.21
N ASP A 191 -15.92 3.80 8.47
CA ASP A 191 -15.68 2.97 9.66
C ASP A 191 -16.81 2.00 9.99
N TRP A 192 -17.86 1.92 9.18
CA TRP A 192 -18.97 1.04 9.51
C TRP A 192 -18.56 -0.45 9.56
N PRO A 193 -17.74 -0.98 8.63
CA PRO A 193 -17.31 -2.38 8.69
C PRO A 193 -16.46 -2.72 9.91
N SER A 194 -15.70 -1.78 10.48
CA SER A 194 -14.89 -2.07 11.68
C SER A 194 -15.75 -2.32 12.92
N ARG A 195 -17.04 -1.98 12.88
CA ARG A 195 -18.02 -2.17 13.96
C ARG A 195 -18.96 -3.37 13.74
N MET A 196 -18.85 -4.06 12.60
CA MET A 196 -19.70 -5.20 12.31
C MET A 196 -19.33 -6.42 13.17
N ARG A 197 -20.29 -7.27 13.50
CA ARG A 197 -19.99 -8.57 14.13
C ARG A 197 -19.58 -9.55 13.03
N ILE A 198 -18.52 -10.31 13.28
CA ILE A 198 -18.00 -11.35 12.38
C ILE A 198 -18.13 -12.74 13.04
N GLY A 199 -17.94 -13.81 12.26
CA GLY A 199 -17.99 -15.20 12.74
C GLY A 199 -19.39 -15.83 12.72
N SER A 200 -20.31 -15.30 11.92
CA SER A 200 -21.66 -15.86 11.77
C SER A 200 -21.61 -17.28 11.16
N SER A 201 -22.46 -18.19 11.67
CA SER A 201 -22.57 -19.55 11.14
C SER A 201 -23.02 -19.59 9.67
N LYS A 202 -23.78 -18.57 9.23
CA LYS A 202 -24.26 -18.42 7.85
C LYS A 202 -23.29 -17.64 6.94
N GLY A 203 -22.16 -17.16 7.47
CA GLY A 203 -21.24 -16.24 6.79
C GLY A 203 -21.49 -14.78 7.14
N ASP A 204 -20.45 -13.97 6.96
CA ASP A 204 -20.40 -12.55 7.34
C ASP A 204 -20.67 -11.62 6.15
N LEU A 205 -20.37 -12.08 4.93
CA LEU A 205 -20.55 -11.35 3.69
C LEU A 205 -21.33 -12.18 2.67
N LYS A 206 -21.93 -11.48 1.71
CA LYS A 206 -22.59 -12.08 0.54
C LYS A 206 -21.88 -11.63 -0.72
N ASN A 207 -21.88 -12.48 -1.73
CA ASN A 207 -21.41 -12.10 -3.05
C ASN A 207 -22.50 -11.27 -3.74
N GLU A 208 -22.19 -10.06 -4.21
CA GLU A 208 -23.19 -9.17 -4.83
C GLU A 208 -23.87 -9.80 -6.05
N ASN A 209 -23.16 -10.67 -6.77
CA ASN A 209 -23.65 -11.30 -8.00
C ASN A 209 -24.08 -12.76 -7.83
N ASP A 210 -24.01 -13.33 -6.62
CA ASP A 210 -24.37 -14.72 -6.27
C ASP A 210 -23.87 -15.83 -7.23
N GLN A 211 -22.84 -15.56 -8.06
CA GLN A 211 -22.39 -16.48 -9.11
C GLN A 211 -21.80 -17.79 -8.56
N VAL A 212 -21.34 -17.78 -7.31
CA VAL A 212 -20.83 -18.96 -6.61
C VAL A 212 -21.46 -19.01 -5.23
N PRO A 213 -22.28 -20.04 -4.90
CA PRO A 213 -22.80 -20.21 -3.57
C PRO A 213 -21.65 -20.65 -2.65
N CYS A 214 -21.01 -19.69 -1.98
CA CYS A 214 -19.99 -19.95 -1.00
C CYS A 214 -20.24 -19.15 0.28
N LYS A 215 -19.92 -19.77 1.42
CA LYS A 215 -19.94 -19.08 2.72
C LYS A 215 -18.69 -18.21 2.80
N ILE A 216 -18.87 -16.89 2.88
CA ILE A 216 -17.77 -15.94 3.09
C ILE A 216 -17.70 -15.60 4.57
N THR A 217 -16.58 -15.88 5.21
CA THR A 217 -16.35 -15.61 6.64
C THR A 217 -15.12 -14.73 6.80
N LEU A 218 -15.20 -13.72 7.65
CA LEU A 218 -14.06 -12.86 7.96
C LEU A 218 -13.21 -13.51 9.05
N LEU A 219 -11.91 -13.65 8.79
CA LEU A 219 -10.96 -14.22 9.76
C LEU A 219 -10.50 -13.20 10.80
N LYS A 220 -10.51 -11.92 10.44
CA LYS A 220 -10.10 -10.80 11.28
C LYS A 220 -11.13 -9.68 11.15
N GLN A 221 -11.26 -8.89 12.21
CA GLN A 221 -12.10 -7.70 12.21
C GLN A 221 -11.61 -6.71 11.13
N PRO A 222 -12.50 -6.13 10.31
CA PRO A 222 -12.11 -5.06 9.40
C PRO A 222 -11.46 -3.90 10.15
N THR A 223 -10.38 -3.38 9.60
CA THR A 223 -9.65 -2.26 10.21
C THR A 223 -10.49 -0.98 10.18
N PRO A 224 -10.32 -0.07 11.15
CA PRO A 224 -10.85 1.29 11.02
C PRO A 224 -10.24 1.99 9.79
N THR A 225 -10.96 2.96 9.26
CA THR A 225 -10.48 3.85 8.19
C THR A 225 -9.34 4.68 8.75
N TYR A 226 -8.28 4.79 7.97
CA TYR A 226 -7.15 5.63 8.29
C TYR A 226 -7.12 6.86 7.40
N SER A 227 -6.99 8.03 8.03
CA SER A 227 -6.77 9.29 7.35
C SER A 227 -5.46 9.89 7.86
N ALA A 228 -4.45 9.95 7.00
CA ALA A 228 -3.19 10.60 7.34
C ALA A 228 -3.40 12.11 7.60
N SER A 229 -2.58 12.68 8.49
CA SER A 229 -2.59 14.13 8.73
C SER A 229 -2.33 14.90 7.43
N ARG A 230 -3.16 15.93 7.20
CA ARG A 230 -3.04 16.85 6.06
C ARG A 230 -2.42 18.19 6.44
N GLU A 231 -1.79 18.27 7.61
CA GLU A 231 -1.03 19.45 8.02
C GLU A 231 0.13 19.71 7.05
N THR A 232 0.51 20.98 6.90
CA THR A 232 1.56 21.39 5.95
C THR A 232 2.87 20.64 6.16
N GLU A 233 3.34 20.50 7.40
CA GLU A 233 4.56 19.75 7.71
C GLU A 233 4.43 18.27 7.34
N ALA A 234 3.26 17.67 7.56
CA ALA A 234 2.97 16.29 7.23
C ALA A 234 3.02 16.03 5.71
N LEU A 235 2.48 16.96 4.93
CA LEU A 235 2.52 16.92 3.46
C LEU A 235 3.96 17.08 2.94
N TRP A 236 4.75 17.98 3.51
CA TRP A 236 6.17 18.14 3.14
C TRP A 236 7.00 16.88 3.40
N ARG A 237 6.74 16.17 4.51
CA ARG A 237 7.38 14.87 4.75
C ARG A 237 7.01 13.87 3.66
N VAL A 238 5.76 13.80 3.21
CA VAL A 238 5.35 12.91 2.10
C VAL A 238 6.07 13.28 0.80
N ILE A 239 6.21 14.56 0.48
CA ILE A 239 6.98 15.01 -0.70
C ILE A 239 8.43 14.53 -0.59
N ALA A 240 9.04 14.62 0.61
CA ALA A 240 10.39 14.12 0.84
C ALA A 240 10.53 12.60 0.58
N LEU A 241 9.50 11.77 0.79
CA LEU A 241 9.54 10.34 0.40
C LEU A 241 9.62 10.12 -1.10
N THR A 242 9.03 11.00 -1.90
CA THR A 242 8.94 10.80 -3.35
C THR A 242 10.29 10.95 -4.03
N THR A 243 11.19 11.73 -3.42
CA THR A 243 12.54 11.98 -3.92
C THR A 243 13.55 11.14 -3.15
N ALA A 244 14.33 10.29 -3.83
CA ALA A 244 15.41 9.56 -3.18
C ALA A 244 16.55 10.52 -2.86
N ASN A 245 16.68 10.91 -1.59
CA ASN A 245 17.73 11.82 -1.15
C ASN A 245 18.77 11.10 -0.28
N LEU A 246 19.94 10.83 -0.85
CA LEU A 246 21.05 10.15 -0.17
C LEU A 246 21.51 10.86 1.11
N THR A 247 21.30 12.17 1.26
CA THR A 247 21.69 12.89 2.49
C THR A 247 20.81 12.53 3.68
N GLN A 248 19.61 12.00 3.45
CA GLN A 248 18.68 11.56 4.50
C GLN A 248 18.97 10.13 4.95
N LEU A 249 19.75 9.35 4.19
CA LEU A 249 20.09 7.98 4.52
C LEU A 249 21.31 7.94 5.48
N THR A 250 21.11 8.45 6.68
CA THR A 250 22.10 8.56 7.75
C THR A 250 21.51 8.15 9.09
N ARG A 251 22.34 8.04 10.13
CA ARG A 251 21.87 7.74 11.49
C ARG A 251 20.91 8.82 12.01
N GLU A 252 21.15 10.07 11.64
CA GLU A 252 20.34 11.23 12.04
C GLU A 252 19.06 11.39 11.20
N GLY A 253 19.09 11.01 9.92
CA GLY A 253 17.92 11.09 9.05
C GLY A 253 16.96 9.90 9.13
N TRP A 254 17.41 8.74 9.63
CA TRP A 254 16.55 7.56 9.78
C TRP A 254 15.34 7.78 10.71
N PRO A 255 15.46 8.47 11.86
CA PRO A 255 14.30 8.84 12.68
C PRO A 255 13.19 9.60 11.92
N ASP A 256 13.53 10.47 10.97
CA ASP A 256 12.54 11.20 10.15
C ASP A 256 11.78 10.25 9.22
N PHE A 257 12.49 9.28 8.63
CA PHE A 257 11.86 8.22 7.85
C PHE A 257 10.89 7.38 8.70
N VAL A 258 11.26 7.03 9.93
CA VAL A 258 10.38 6.31 10.86
C VAL A 258 9.17 7.17 11.24
N LYS A 259 9.37 8.46 11.57
CA LYS A 259 8.28 9.43 11.87
C LYS A 259 7.27 9.50 10.72
N LEU A 260 7.77 9.44 9.50
CA LEU A 260 6.99 9.50 8.29
C LEU A 260 6.24 8.20 7.98
N MET A 261 6.86 7.04 8.20
CA MET A 261 6.14 5.76 8.14
C MET A 261 5.01 5.69 9.18
N ARG A 262 5.24 6.21 10.40
CA ARG A 262 4.19 6.37 11.43
C ARG A 262 3.06 7.29 10.98
N GLN A 263 3.39 8.42 10.35
CA GLN A 263 2.41 9.37 9.80
C GLN A 263 1.55 8.79 8.66
N LEU A 264 2.01 7.72 8.01
CA LEU A 264 1.30 7.10 6.89
C LEU A 264 0.61 5.79 7.27
N ALA A 265 0.66 5.41 8.54
CA ALA A 265 0.12 4.15 9.02
C ALA A 265 -0.93 4.33 10.15
N PRO A 266 -1.98 3.50 10.16
CA PRO A 266 -2.94 3.44 11.27
C PRO A 266 -2.32 2.86 12.54
N ASN A 267 -2.37 3.63 13.64
CA ASN A 267 -2.00 3.32 15.03
C ASN A 267 -0.69 2.53 15.31
N ASP A 268 0.00 2.95 16.37
CA ASP A 268 1.47 2.91 16.51
C ASP A 268 2.17 1.54 16.43
N ARG A 269 1.56 0.44 16.89
CA ARG A 269 2.30 -0.84 17.07
C ARG A 269 2.86 -1.44 15.78
N ARG A 270 2.26 -1.14 14.61
CA ARG A 270 2.73 -1.69 13.33
C ARG A 270 3.86 -0.87 12.70
N ALA A 271 3.87 0.44 12.96
CA ALA A 271 4.94 1.33 12.55
C ALA A 271 6.15 1.27 13.50
N GLU A 272 5.98 0.75 14.71
CA GLU A 272 7.08 0.41 15.62
C GLU A 272 8.09 -0.57 14.98
N HIS A 273 7.65 -1.49 14.11
CA HIS A 273 8.55 -2.40 13.40
C HIS A 273 9.59 -1.68 12.54
N VAL A 274 9.22 -0.56 11.91
CA VAL A 274 10.19 0.24 11.13
C VAL A 274 11.20 0.89 12.07
N GLY A 275 10.75 1.34 13.24
CA GLY A 275 11.61 1.88 14.29
C GLY A 275 12.50 0.85 14.99
N ALA A 276 12.12 -0.44 14.95
CA ALA A 276 12.94 -1.53 15.48
C ALA A 276 14.22 -1.73 14.67
N LEU A 277 14.22 -1.30 13.40
CA LEU A 277 15.42 -1.19 12.58
C LEU A 277 16.09 0.17 12.81
N SER A 278 17.40 0.16 13.04
CA SER A 278 18.21 1.37 13.17
C SER A 278 19.30 1.41 12.12
N PHE A 279 19.48 2.58 11.51
CA PHE A 279 20.58 2.80 10.58
C PHE A 279 21.94 2.77 11.31
N VAL A 280 22.87 1.93 10.83
CA VAL A 280 24.21 1.81 11.41
C VAL A 280 25.20 2.66 10.63
N LYS A 281 25.37 2.37 9.33
CA LYS A 281 26.31 3.04 8.43
C LYS A 281 26.00 2.73 6.97
N ARG A 282 26.56 3.55 6.08
CA ARG A 282 26.62 3.29 4.63
C ARG A 282 28.08 3.23 4.19
N ASN A 283 28.47 2.13 3.57
CA ASN A 283 29.78 1.98 2.96
C ASN A 283 29.67 2.15 1.45
N VAL A 284 30.69 2.75 0.84
CA VAL A 284 30.92 2.67 -0.60
C VAL A 284 31.70 1.39 -0.86
N VAL A 285 31.17 0.51 -1.71
CA VAL A 285 31.79 -0.77 -2.02
C VAL A 285 31.89 -0.98 -3.52
N GLU A 286 32.93 -1.68 -3.95
CA GLU A 286 33.09 -2.14 -5.32
C GLU A 286 32.92 -3.66 -5.37
N ARG A 287 32.22 -4.15 -6.38
CA ARG A 287 31.97 -5.58 -6.61
C ARG A 287 32.13 -5.90 -8.08
N LEU A 288 32.81 -7.01 -8.37
CA LEU A 288 32.87 -7.56 -9.71
C LEU A 288 31.54 -8.22 -10.02
N LEU A 289 30.78 -7.65 -10.96
CA LEU A 289 29.48 -8.18 -11.38
C LEU A 289 29.62 -8.85 -12.74
N ALA A 290 29.00 -10.02 -12.88
CA ALA A 290 28.88 -10.71 -14.16
C ALA A 290 27.80 -10.04 -15.01
N ILE A 291 28.16 -8.93 -15.66
CA ILE A 291 27.35 -8.25 -16.66
C ILE A 291 27.72 -8.81 -18.03
N LYS A 292 26.76 -8.96 -18.94
CA LYS A 292 27.06 -9.40 -20.31
C LYS A 292 27.47 -8.17 -21.13
N PRO A 293 28.53 -8.21 -21.96
CA PRO A 293 29.32 -9.39 -22.33
C PRO A 293 30.56 -9.66 -21.45
N HIS A 294 30.98 -8.72 -20.60
CA HIS A 294 32.16 -8.86 -19.74
C HIS A 294 31.86 -8.46 -18.31
N SER A 295 32.50 -9.14 -17.34
CA SER A 295 32.42 -8.73 -15.94
C SER A 295 32.98 -7.33 -15.74
N ALA A 296 32.24 -6.50 -15.02
CA ALA A 296 32.62 -5.13 -14.73
C ALA A 296 32.73 -4.91 -13.22
N LEU A 297 33.72 -4.12 -12.80
CA LEU A 297 33.79 -3.64 -11.42
C LEU A 297 32.79 -2.50 -11.26
N VAL A 298 31.74 -2.75 -10.48
CA VAL A 298 30.66 -1.78 -10.27
C VAL A 298 30.74 -1.22 -8.87
N ARG A 299 30.58 0.09 -8.75
CA ARG A 299 30.53 0.81 -7.49
C ARG A 299 29.08 0.89 -6.99
N GLY A 300 28.87 0.60 -5.71
CA GLY A 300 27.56 0.62 -5.08
C GLY A 300 27.61 1.02 -3.61
N PHE A 301 26.44 1.00 -2.97
CA PHE A 301 26.29 1.27 -1.55
C PHE A 301 25.94 0.01 -0.78
N GLU A 302 26.73 -0.33 0.23
CA GLU A 302 26.34 -1.28 1.27
C GLU A 302 25.68 -0.49 2.40
N ILE A 303 24.41 -0.75 2.65
CA ILE A 303 23.62 -0.10 3.69
C ILE A 303 23.51 -1.10 4.84
N VAL A 304 24.08 -0.72 5.99
CA VAL A 304 24.09 -1.57 7.19
C VAL A 304 23.06 -1.03 8.17
N MET A 305 22.15 -1.91 8.58
CA MET A 305 21.11 -1.65 9.58
C MET A 305 21.22 -2.67 10.72
N ALA A 306 20.70 -2.33 11.88
CA ALA A 306 20.60 -3.24 13.02
C ALA A 306 19.13 -3.42 13.43
N ALA A 307 18.71 -4.65 13.64
CA ALA A 307 17.33 -5.01 14.00
C ALA A 307 17.22 -5.40 15.47
N ASP A 308 16.18 -4.88 16.13
CA ASP A 308 15.71 -5.43 17.40
C ASP A 308 14.75 -6.59 17.12
N GLU A 309 15.23 -7.82 17.21
CA GLU A 309 14.43 -9.02 16.96
C GLU A 309 13.22 -9.15 17.89
N SER A 310 13.29 -8.59 19.11
CA SER A 310 12.20 -8.69 20.09
C SER A 310 10.95 -7.91 19.69
N ALA A 311 11.09 -6.94 18.78
CA ALA A 311 9.97 -6.19 18.22
C ALA A 311 9.20 -6.95 17.13
N PHE A 312 9.69 -8.11 16.68
CA PHE A 312 9.13 -8.88 15.55
C PHE A 312 8.47 -10.20 15.97
N VAL A 313 7.96 -10.29 17.21
CA VAL A 313 7.33 -11.53 17.72
C VAL A 313 6.07 -11.92 16.93
N GLU A 314 5.24 -10.94 16.58
CA GLU A 314 3.95 -11.17 15.91
C GLU A 314 4.00 -10.93 14.38
N ASN A 315 5.13 -10.42 13.86
CA ASN A 315 5.24 -9.97 12.47
C ASN A 315 6.58 -10.38 11.86
N SER A 316 6.57 -10.77 10.59
CA SER A 316 7.79 -11.24 9.90
C SER A 316 8.82 -10.12 9.71
N MET A 317 9.92 -10.19 10.48
CA MET A 317 11.12 -9.38 10.27
C MET A 317 11.65 -9.51 8.84
N GLY A 318 11.68 -10.74 8.30
CA GLY A 318 12.18 -11.02 6.95
C GLY A 318 11.39 -10.31 5.86
N THR A 319 10.06 -10.21 6.02
CA THR A 319 9.20 -9.46 5.08
C THR A 319 9.58 -7.99 5.06
N LEU A 320 9.68 -7.33 6.23
CA LEU A 320 10.07 -5.92 6.28
C LEU A 320 11.46 -5.69 5.67
N ILE A 321 12.43 -6.56 5.97
CA ILE A 321 13.79 -6.44 5.41
C ILE A 321 13.76 -6.51 3.87
N ARG A 322 12.99 -7.44 3.28
CA ARG A 322 12.87 -7.54 1.81
C ARG A 322 12.18 -6.33 1.18
N LEU A 323 11.19 -5.76 1.86
CA LEU A 323 10.51 -4.54 1.39
C LEU A 323 11.44 -3.32 1.48
N LEU A 324 12.22 -3.21 2.56
CA LEU A 324 13.22 -2.16 2.72
C LEU A 324 14.37 -2.31 1.72
N ASP A 325 14.83 -3.53 1.43
CA ASP A 325 15.82 -3.80 0.38
C ASP A 325 15.34 -3.28 -0.98
N GLY A 326 14.07 -3.51 -1.31
CA GLY A 326 13.44 -2.94 -2.51
C GLY A 326 13.29 -1.42 -2.47
N TYR A 327 12.90 -0.85 -1.33
CA TYR A 327 12.79 0.61 -1.17
C TYR A 327 14.15 1.30 -1.31
N LEU A 328 15.20 0.74 -0.69
CA LEU A 328 16.54 1.31 -0.64
C LEU A 328 17.25 1.27 -1.99
N SER A 329 16.83 0.42 -2.93
CA SER A 329 17.41 0.41 -4.30
C SER A 329 17.23 1.72 -5.05
N ARG A 330 16.25 2.55 -4.65
CA ARG A 330 16.08 3.92 -5.17
C ARG A 330 17.28 4.83 -4.89
N TYR A 331 18.09 4.51 -3.89
CA TYR A 331 19.28 5.26 -3.52
C TYR A 331 20.53 4.77 -4.27
N ALA A 332 20.41 3.75 -5.12
CA ALA A 332 21.52 3.31 -5.96
C ALA A 332 21.96 4.44 -6.90
N PRO A 333 23.28 4.59 -7.15
CA PRO A 333 23.76 5.39 -8.26
C PRO A 333 23.19 4.89 -9.61
N ALA A 334 23.16 5.75 -10.63
CA ALA A 334 22.58 5.41 -11.94
C ALA A 334 23.12 4.09 -12.53
N ASN A 335 24.43 3.85 -12.47
CA ASN A 335 25.07 2.61 -12.92
C ASN A 335 25.62 1.80 -11.74
N GLY A 336 24.93 1.82 -10.60
CA GLY A 336 25.36 1.18 -9.37
C GLY A 336 24.32 0.24 -8.76
N PHE A 337 24.67 -0.29 -7.61
CA PHE A 337 23.79 -1.17 -6.83
C PHE A 337 23.66 -0.69 -5.40
N THR A 338 22.64 -1.17 -4.71
CA THR A 338 22.58 -1.20 -3.25
C THR A 338 22.61 -2.62 -2.73
N GLN A 339 23.13 -2.78 -1.51
CA GLN A 339 23.06 -4.03 -0.76
C GLN A 339 22.65 -3.73 0.68
N LEU A 340 21.51 -4.26 1.10
CA LEU A 340 21.09 -4.18 2.50
C LEU A 340 21.73 -5.31 3.32
N VAL A 341 22.39 -4.95 4.42
CA VAL A 341 22.91 -5.89 5.42
C VAL A 341 22.26 -5.57 6.76
N VAL A 342 21.64 -6.57 7.38
CA VAL A 342 20.96 -6.42 8.67
C VAL A 342 21.70 -7.22 9.72
N LEU A 343 22.09 -6.54 10.80
CA LEU A 343 22.76 -7.08 11.96
C LEU A 343 21.77 -7.24 13.12
N SER A 344 22.01 -8.17 14.02
CA SER A 344 21.30 -8.21 15.30
C SER A 344 21.75 -7.07 16.21
N LYS A 345 20.81 -6.39 16.87
CA LYS A 345 21.14 -5.44 17.94
C LYS A 345 21.67 -6.14 19.21
N ASN A 346 21.36 -7.42 19.40
CA ASN A 346 21.69 -8.15 20.62
C ASN A 346 23.18 -8.52 20.67
N ASP A 347 23.72 -9.08 19.58
CA ASP A 347 25.08 -9.61 19.54
C ASP A 347 25.92 -9.09 18.35
N GLY A 348 25.33 -8.30 17.44
CA GLY A 348 25.99 -7.78 16.25
C GLY A 348 26.18 -8.82 15.12
N SER A 349 25.65 -10.04 15.28
CA SER A 349 25.71 -11.08 14.25
C SER A 349 24.94 -10.67 12.99
N VAL A 350 25.34 -11.20 11.83
CA VAL A 350 24.64 -10.91 10.56
C VAL A 350 23.37 -11.75 10.52
N ILE A 351 22.21 -11.09 10.60
CA ILE A 351 20.90 -11.74 10.42
C ILE A 351 20.73 -12.11 8.95
N VAL A 352 20.94 -11.14 8.06
CA VAL A 352 20.80 -11.35 6.62
C VAL A 352 21.61 -10.35 5.82
N ARG A 353 22.23 -10.83 4.74
CA ARG A 353 22.78 -10.01 3.68
C ARG A 353 21.91 -10.20 2.44
N CYS A 354 21.21 -9.14 2.05
CA CYS A 354 20.31 -9.16 0.89
C CYS A 354 21.10 -9.28 -0.41
N PRO A 355 20.46 -9.77 -1.49
CA PRO A 355 21.07 -9.76 -2.81
C PRO A 355 21.35 -8.32 -3.29
N LEU A 356 22.27 -8.18 -4.23
CA LEU A 356 22.55 -6.89 -4.85
C LEU A 356 21.33 -6.41 -5.64
N ARG A 357 20.89 -5.18 -5.40
CA ARG A 357 19.79 -4.55 -6.12
C ARG A 357 20.32 -3.50 -7.08
N PRO A 358 20.07 -3.61 -8.40
CA PRO A 358 20.38 -2.54 -9.32
C PRO A 358 19.51 -1.31 -9.02
N GLY A 359 20.01 -0.14 -9.39
CA GLY A 359 19.22 1.10 -9.35
C GLY A 359 18.07 1.12 -10.36
N LEU A 360 17.39 2.29 -10.43
CA LEU A 360 16.31 2.52 -11.39
C LEU A 360 16.80 2.55 -12.85
N ALA A 361 18.08 2.86 -13.07
CA ALA A 361 18.72 2.66 -14.36
C ALA A 361 19.41 1.27 -14.39
N PRO A 362 19.28 0.52 -15.50
CA PRO A 362 19.91 -0.78 -15.62
C PRO A 362 21.44 -0.64 -15.54
N LEU A 363 22.08 -1.57 -14.84
CA LEU A 363 23.54 -1.71 -14.84
C LEU A 363 23.98 -2.04 -16.28
N LEU A 364 24.74 -1.12 -16.90
CA LEU A 364 25.27 -1.24 -18.25
C LEU A 364 26.21 -2.44 -18.41
#